data_AF-A0A1I4ZIB1-F1
#
_entry.id   AF-A0A1I4ZIB1-F1
#
_cell.length_a   1.000
_cell.length_b   1.000
_cell.length_c   1.000
_cell.angle_alpha   90.00
_cell.angle_beta   90.00
_cell.angle_gamma   90.00
#
_symmetry.space_group_name_H-M   'P 1'
#
loop_
_entity.id
_entity.type
_entity.pdbx_description
1 polymer ?
#
loop_
_entity_poly.entity_id
_entity_poly.type
_entity_poly.pdbx_seq_one_letter_code
_entity_poly.pdbx_strand_id
1 'polypeptide(L)'
;MNLDKFPFLGDFRELEYGRPDSPSLRGAVRATESKHGRDLIRYLRSGSLLIATPSAVRDVLSPRGAVIRGLHLLTDGKWLWFSDLSHYVERYHVALDRVFIQHAQSNHWTVPGLSDSDSDAMLTTLIGAESAETDNVTEHVRRRSESREADRAERPYRHESDGGP
;
A
#
# COMPACT_ATOMS: atom_id res chain seq x y z
N MET A 1 -4.62 -0.09 1.26
CA MET A 1 -3.42 0.77 1.33
C MET A 1 -3.78 2.17 0.86
N ASN A 2 -3.36 3.20 1.58
CA ASN A 2 -3.61 4.60 1.25
C ASN A 2 -2.55 5.12 0.25
N LEU A 3 -2.50 4.49 -0.93
CA LEU A 3 -1.49 4.78 -1.96
C LEU A 3 -1.61 6.21 -2.51
N ASP A 4 -2.77 6.84 -2.38
CA ASP A 4 -3.01 8.19 -2.91
C ASP A 4 -2.23 9.28 -2.15
N LYS A 5 -1.60 8.93 -1.01
CA LYS A 5 -0.70 9.81 -0.25
C LYS A 5 0.68 9.97 -0.88
N PHE A 6 1.09 9.05 -1.74
CA PHE A 6 2.40 9.06 -2.38
C PHE A 6 2.25 8.89 -3.90
N PRO A 7 2.96 9.68 -4.72
CA PRO A 7 3.02 9.42 -6.15
C PRO A 7 3.47 7.98 -6.42
N PHE A 8 2.64 7.24 -7.16
CA PHE A 8 2.91 5.85 -7.51
C PHE A 8 3.38 5.78 -8.96
N LEU A 9 4.48 5.07 -9.20
CA LEU A 9 5.08 4.92 -10.50
C LEU A 9 4.86 3.51 -11.05
N GLY A 10 4.45 3.44 -12.31
CA GLY A 10 4.39 2.18 -13.05
C GLY A 10 3.18 1.31 -12.71
N ASP A 11 2.05 1.91 -12.32
CA ASP A 11 0.76 1.25 -12.07
C ASP A 11 0.05 0.84 -13.37
N PHE A 12 0.80 0.36 -14.36
CA PHE A 12 0.28 0.02 -15.68
C PHE A 12 -0.82 -1.05 -15.60
N ARG A 13 -1.89 -0.84 -16.36
CA ARG A 13 -3.14 -1.64 -16.27
C ARG A 13 -2.97 -3.14 -16.51
N GLU A 14 -1.92 -3.58 -17.21
CA GLU A 14 -1.65 -5.00 -17.48
C GLU A 14 -0.96 -5.73 -16.32
N LEU A 15 -0.51 -5.01 -15.28
CA LEU A 15 0.15 -5.59 -14.11
C LEU A 15 -0.89 -6.00 -13.06
N GLU A 16 -0.57 -6.99 -12.21
CA GLU A 16 -1.49 -7.52 -11.19
C GLU A 16 -1.98 -6.46 -10.20
N TYR A 17 -1.17 -5.43 -9.97
CA TYR A 17 -1.45 -4.28 -9.11
C TYR A 17 -1.82 -3.01 -9.90
N GLY A 18 -1.95 -3.13 -11.23
CA GLY A 18 -2.29 -2.02 -12.12
C GLY A 18 -3.72 -1.54 -11.91
N ARG A 19 -4.00 -0.28 -12.25
CA ARG A 19 -5.37 0.24 -12.24
C ARG A 19 -5.95 0.19 -13.66
N PRO A 20 -7.25 -0.13 -13.84
CA PRO A 20 -7.86 -0.22 -15.17
C PRO A 20 -7.71 1.04 -16.02
N ASP A 21 -7.74 2.22 -15.38
CA ASP A 21 -7.65 3.53 -16.04
C ASP A 21 -6.21 4.02 -16.23
N SER A 22 -5.21 3.26 -15.76
CA SER A 22 -3.80 3.63 -15.88
C SER A 22 -3.24 3.36 -17.28
N PRO A 23 -2.10 3.98 -17.64
CA PRO A 23 -1.47 3.77 -18.93
C PRO A 23 -1.21 2.29 -19.25
N SER A 24 -1.16 1.97 -20.54
CA SER A 24 -0.79 0.64 -21.01
C SER A 24 0.72 0.42 -20.91
N LEU A 25 1.12 -0.68 -20.26
CA LEU A 25 2.50 -1.17 -20.24
C LEU A 25 2.98 -1.45 -21.67
N ARG A 26 2.14 -2.10 -22.49
CA ARG A 26 2.47 -2.39 -23.89
C ARG A 26 2.64 -1.11 -24.70
N GLY A 27 1.79 -0.11 -24.46
CA GLY A 27 1.91 1.21 -25.09
C GLY A 27 3.13 2.01 -24.62
N ALA A 28 3.71 1.67 -23.47
CA ALA A 28 4.90 2.32 -22.92
C ALA A 28 6.21 1.71 -23.44
N VAL A 29 6.19 0.53 -24.07
CA VAL A 29 7.38 -0.11 -24.68
C VAL A 29 8.00 0.79 -25.74
N ARG A 30 9.34 0.80 -25.81
CA ARG A 30 10.10 1.57 -26.82
C ARG A 30 11.09 0.67 -27.54
N ALA A 31 11.44 1.05 -28.77
CA ALA A 31 12.39 0.32 -29.59
C ALA A 31 13.84 0.46 -29.08
N THR A 32 14.13 1.55 -28.37
CA THR A 32 15.48 1.87 -27.90
C THR A 32 15.44 2.33 -26.44
N GLU A 33 16.52 2.06 -25.72
CA GLU A 33 16.74 2.54 -24.37
C GLU A 33 16.69 4.08 -24.30
N SER A 34 16.19 4.61 -23.19
CA SER A 34 16.33 6.03 -22.87
C SER A 34 17.82 6.40 -22.72
N LYS A 35 18.17 7.65 -23.03
CA LYS A 35 19.52 8.20 -22.78
C LYS A 35 20.03 7.97 -21.35
N HIS A 36 19.11 7.79 -20.41
CA HIS A 36 19.38 7.60 -18.98
C HIS A 36 18.98 6.21 -18.48
N GLY A 37 18.77 5.23 -19.36
CA GLY A 37 18.18 3.94 -18.98
C GLY A 37 19.00 3.22 -17.92
N ARG A 38 20.32 3.10 -18.10
CA ARG A 38 21.23 2.51 -17.10
C ARG A 38 21.13 3.18 -15.72
N ASP A 39 21.12 4.50 -15.67
CA ASP A 39 21.02 5.23 -14.40
C ASP A 39 19.66 5.06 -13.75
N LEU A 40 18.60 5.09 -14.54
CA LEU A 40 17.23 4.87 -14.10
C LEU A 40 17.02 3.44 -13.55
N ILE A 41 17.53 2.42 -14.25
CA ILE A 41 17.43 1.02 -13.83
C ILE A 41 18.13 0.85 -12.48
N ARG A 42 19.33 1.43 -12.33
CA ARG A 42 20.07 1.43 -11.06
C ARG A 42 19.28 2.14 -9.95
N TYR A 43 18.74 3.33 -10.20
CA TYR A 43 17.93 4.07 -9.24
C TYR A 43 16.73 3.24 -8.75
N LEU A 44 15.97 2.66 -9.67
CA LEU A 44 14.80 1.83 -9.34
C LEU A 44 15.18 0.59 -8.51
N ARG A 45 16.34 -0.03 -8.80
CA ARG A 45 16.85 -1.19 -8.06
C ARG A 45 17.41 -0.85 -6.69
N SER A 46 17.87 0.40 -6.50
CA SER A 46 18.43 0.91 -5.26
C SER A 46 17.38 1.51 -4.31
N GLY A 47 16.09 1.46 -4.65
CA GLY A 47 15.01 1.92 -3.77
C GLY A 47 15.04 1.23 -2.41
N SER A 48 14.74 1.99 -1.36
CA SER A 48 14.56 1.47 0.00
C SER A 48 13.36 0.54 0.04
N LEU A 49 13.52 -0.64 0.65
CA LEU A 49 12.47 -1.63 0.79
C LEU A 49 11.46 -1.18 1.84
N LEU A 50 10.20 -0.99 1.43
CA LEU A 50 9.11 -0.60 2.34
C LEU A 50 8.21 -1.78 2.69
N ILE A 51 7.88 -2.64 1.72
CA ILE A 51 7.08 -3.85 1.94
C ILE A 51 7.67 -5.01 1.13
N ALA A 52 8.01 -6.10 1.82
CA ALA A 52 8.34 -7.37 1.18
C ALA A 52 7.10 -8.26 1.11
N THR A 53 6.78 -8.81 -0.07
CA THR A 53 5.71 -9.80 -0.24
C THR A 53 6.30 -11.16 -0.61
N PRO A 54 5.61 -12.27 -0.28
CA PRO A 54 5.99 -13.61 -0.73
C PRO A 54 5.60 -13.89 -2.20
N SER A 55 4.94 -12.95 -2.87
CA SER A 55 4.43 -13.13 -4.24
C SER A 55 5.56 -13.11 -5.27
N ALA A 56 5.51 -14.04 -6.23
CA ALA A 56 6.40 -14.03 -7.38
C ALA A 56 5.73 -13.32 -8.56
N VAL A 57 6.43 -12.37 -9.18
CA VAL A 57 5.94 -11.66 -10.37
C VAL A 57 6.32 -12.41 -11.63
N ARG A 58 5.38 -12.50 -12.56
CA ARG A 58 5.62 -12.98 -13.93
C ARG A 58 5.70 -11.83 -14.91
N ASP A 59 6.57 -11.98 -15.91
CA ASP A 59 6.68 -11.05 -17.01
C ASP A 59 5.46 -11.12 -17.92
N VAL A 60 4.57 -10.13 -17.84
CA VAL A 60 3.33 -10.07 -18.62
C VAL A 60 3.56 -9.76 -20.11
N LEU A 61 4.75 -9.25 -20.46
CA LEU A 61 5.15 -9.01 -21.84
C LEU A 61 5.83 -10.23 -22.48
N SER A 62 6.33 -11.16 -21.66
CA SER A 62 6.90 -12.42 -22.12
C SER A 62 5.80 -13.40 -22.56
N PRO A 63 5.88 -13.96 -23.79
CA PRO A 63 4.94 -14.99 -24.23
C PRO A 63 4.90 -16.24 -23.34
N ARG A 64 5.98 -16.49 -22.59
CA ARG A 64 6.12 -17.66 -21.70
C ARG A 64 5.83 -17.34 -20.23
N GLY A 65 5.52 -16.09 -19.89
CA GLY A 65 5.23 -15.69 -18.51
C GLY A 65 6.36 -16.03 -17.53
N ALA A 66 7.60 -15.77 -17.94
CA ALA A 66 8.79 -16.09 -17.14
C ALA A 66 8.74 -15.37 -15.78
N VAL A 67 9.18 -16.04 -14.71
CA VAL A 67 9.26 -15.44 -13.38
C VAL A 67 10.38 -14.39 -13.38
N ILE A 68 10.09 -13.19 -12.87
CA ILE A 68 11.05 -12.11 -12.74
C ILE A 68 11.74 -12.21 -11.38
N ARG A 69 10.98 -12.00 -10.30
CA ARG A 69 11.44 -11.96 -8.89
C ARG A 69 10.26 -11.86 -7.92
N GLY A 70 10.56 -11.77 -6.62
CA GLY A 70 9.58 -11.41 -5.59
C GLY A 70 9.06 -9.96 -5.75
N LEU A 71 7.76 -9.76 -5.56
CA LEU A 71 7.12 -8.44 -5.62
C LEU A 71 7.39 -7.68 -4.33
N HIS A 72 8.08 -6.56 -4.42
CA HIS A 72 8.41 -5.73 -3.26
C HIS A 72 8.09 -4.28 -3.56
N LEU A 73 7.49 -3.58 -2.61
CA LEU A 73 7.25 -2.14 -2.69
C LEU A 73 8.51 -1.40 -2.27
N LEU A 74 9.02 -0.56 -3.15
CA LEU A 74 10.22 0.23 -2.97
C LEU A 74 9.88 1.73 -2.94
N THR A 75 10.78 2.52 -2.36
CA THR A 75 10.65 3.97 -2.24
C THR A 75 11.99 4.69 -2.29
N ASP A 76 11.99 5.97 -2.69
CA ASP A 76 13.08 6.92 -2.48
C ASP A 76 12.79 7.95 -1.38
N GLY A 77 11.74 7.70 -0.59
CA GLY A 77 11.19 8.61 0.40
C GLY A 77 10.10 9.53 -0.15
N LYS A 78 9.88 9.58 -1.47
CA LYS A 78 8.84 10.40 -2.10
C LYS A 78 7.91 9.61 -3.02
N TRP A 79 8.49 8.78 -3.88
CA TRP A 79 7.75 7.96 -4.85
C TRP A 79 7.68 6.51 -4.39
N LEU A 80 6.62 5.83 -4.82
CA LEU A 80 6.46 4.39 -4.64
C LEU A 80 6.51 3.68 -5.99
N TRP A 81 7.17 2.52 -6.03
CA TRP A 81 7.13 1.63 -7.19
C TRP A 81 7.36 0.19 -6.76
N PHE A 82 6.93 -0.75 -7.60
CA PHE A 82 7.22 -2.16 -7.38
C PHE A 82 8.55 -2.59 -8.02
N SER A 83 9.19 -3.58 -7.40
CA SER A 83 10.54 -4.08 -7.73
C SER A 83 10.71 -4.62 -9.16
N ASP A 84 9.62 -5.08 -9.77
CA ASP A 84 9.55 -5.59 -11.14
C ASP A 84 9.58 -4.47 -12.20
N LEU A 85 9.27 -3.22 -11.83
CA LEU A 85 9.33 -2.09 -12.77
C LEU A 85 10.70 -1.95 -13.44
N SER A 86 11.78 -2.19 -12.67
CA SER A 86 13.15 -2.16 -13.20
C SER A 86 13.39 -3.17 -14.32
N HIS A 87 12.74 -4.34 -14.28
CA HIS A 87 12.81 -5.35 -15.34
C HIS A 87 12.16 -4.84 -16.62
N TYR A 88 11.01 -4.18 -16.52
CA TYR A 88 10.32 -3.65 -17.70
C TYR A 88 11.07 -2.51 -18.38
N VAL A 89 11.74 -1.66 -17.60
CA VAL A 89 12.62 -0.60 -18.14
C VAL A 89 13.85 -1.21 -18.82
N GLU A 90 14.50 -2.18 -18.18
CA GLU A 90 15.72 -2.80 -18.71
C GLU A 90 15.45 -3.62 -19.98
N ARG A 91 14.43 -4.48 -19.95
CA ARG A 91 14.16 -5.46 -21.00
C ARG A 91 13.34 -4.92 -22.16
N TYR A 92 12.42 -4.00 -21.88
CA TYR A 92 11.43 -3.52 -22.87
C TYR A 92 11.49 -2.01 -23.07
N HIS A 93 12.45 -1.32 -22.46
CA HIS A 93 12.64 0.13 -22.57
C HIS A 93 11.34 0.90 -22.26
N VAL A 94 10.57 0.39 -21.30
CA VAL A 94 9.30 0.99 -20.90
C VAL A 94 9.54 2.44 -20.47
N ALA A 95 8.86 3.36 -21.15
CA ALA A 95 8.90 4.77 -20.85
C ALA A 95 8.13 5.07 -19.56
N LEU A 96 8.76 5.83 -18.66
CA LEU A 96 8.19 6.24 -17.38
C LEU A 96 7.80 7.72 -17.38
N ASP A 97 7.06 8.13 -16.36
CA ASP A 97 6.65 9.52 -16.16
C ASP A 97 7.88 10.46 -16.14
N ARG A 98 7.83 11.51 -16.96
CA ARG A 98 8.89 12.51 -17.06
C ARG A 98 9.15 13.24 -15.74
N VAL A 99 8.12 13.46 -14.91
CA VAL A 99 8.23 14.10 -13.60
C VAL A 99 9.08 13.24 -12.66
N PHE A 100 8.87 11.92 -12.66
CA PHE A 100 9.72 10.99 -11.92
C PHE A 100 11.16 11.00 -12.43
N ILE A 101 11.36 10.98 -13.74
CA ILE A 101 12.70 11.04 -14.33
C ILE A 101 13.45 12.31 -13.94
N GLN A 102 12.78 13.46 -13.91
CA GLN A 102 13.36 14.73 -13.44
C GLN A 102 13.68 14.68 -11.95
N HIS A 103 12.82 14.05 -11.13
CA HIS A 103 13.07 13.84 -9.71
C HIS A 103 14.33 12.99 -9.46
N ALA A 104 14.42 11.82 -10.10
CA ALA A 104 15.58 10.94 -9.98
C ALA A 104 16.89 11.63 -10.46
N GLN A 105 16.81 12.45 -11.52
CA GLN A 105 17.93 13.28 -11.97
C GLN A 105 18.36 14.32 -10.93
N SER A 106 17.40 14.97 -10.28
CA SER A 106 17.70 15.97 -9.23
C SER A 106 18.36 15.34 -8.00
N ASN A 107 18.14 14.04 -7.78
CA ASN A 107 18.84 13.23 -6.76
C ASN A 107 20.16 12.63 -7.29
N HIS A 108 20.67 13.11 -8.43
CA HIS A 108 21.89 12.58 -9.08
C HIS A 108 21.86 11.07 -9.30
N TRP A 109 20.68 10.51 -9.61
CA TRP A 109 20.47 9.07 -9.78
C TRP A 109 20.89 8.23 -8.57
N THR A 110 20.89 8.83 -7.38
CA THR A 110 21.17 8.15 -6.12
C THR A 110 19.95 8.26 -5.23
N VAL A 111 19.43 7.12 -4.78
CA VAL A 111 18.30 7.09 -3.85
C VAL A 111 18.74 7.71 -2.52
N PRO A 112 18.04 8.73 -2.01
CA PRO A 112 18.32 9.28 -0.69
C PRO A 112 18.18 8.21 0.40
N GLY A 113 19.05 8.25 1.40
CA GLY A 113 18.93 7.36 2.55
C GLY A 113 17.63 7.62 3.30
N LEU A 114 16.86 6.56 3.56
CA LEU A 114 15.62 6.63 4.33
C LEU A 114 15.88 6.14 5.74
N SER A 115 15.54 6.96 6.75
CA SER A 115 15.68 6.54 8.15
C SER A 115 14.61 5.51 8.53
N ASP A 116 14.85 4.74 9.59
CA ASP A 116 13.85 3.80 10.11
C ASP A 116 12.57 4.54 10.54
N SER A 117 12.70 5.70 11.19
CA SER A 117 11.55 6.52 11.61
C SER A 117 10.73 7.04 10.43
N ASP A 118 11.39 7.45 9.33
CA ASP A 118 10.68 7.89 8.14
C ASP A 118 9.99 6.72 7.43
N SER A 119 10.65 5.56 7.38
CA SER A 119 10.10 4.32 6.83
C SER A 119 8.85 3.88 7.59
N ASP A 120 8.90 3.90 8.93
CA ASP A 120 7.78 3.57 9.80
C ASP A 120 6.61 4.56 9.63
N ALA A 121 6.89 5.85 9.49
CA ALA A 121 5.87 6.86 9.25
C ALA A 121 5.18 6.68 7.89
N MET A 122 5.97 6.38 6.84
CA MET A 122 5.43 6.06 5.51
C MET A 122 4.58 4.79 5.55
N LEU A 123 5.08 3.72 6.19
CA LEU A 123 4.37 2.45 6.30
C LEU A 123 3.05 2.60 7.07
N THR A 124 3.07 3.31 8.20
CA THR A 124 1.89 3.64 9.01
C THR A 124 0.83 4.36 8.18
N THR A 125 1.26 5.34 7.39
CA THR A 125 0.38 6.10 6.48
C THR A 125 -0.20 5.19 5.39
N LEU A 126 0.61 4.29 4.83
CA LEU A 126 0.24 3.39 3.74
C LEU A 126 -0.74 2.30 4.14
N ILE A 127 -0.51 1.64 5.27
CA ILE A 127 -1.40 0.58 5.75
C ILE A 127 -2.68 1.19 6.32
N GLY A 128 -2.61 2.47 6.72
CA GLY A 128 -3.63 3.12 7.51
C GLY A 128 -3.52 2.59 8.92
N ALA A 129 -2.92 3.36 9.82
CA ALA A 129 -3.32 3.22 11.21
C ALA A 129 -4.84 3.42 11.22
N GLU A 130 -5.60 2.39 11.60
CA GLU A 130 -6.96 2.62 12.08
C GLU A 130 -6.81 3.73 13.11
N SER A 131 -7.28 4.93 12.76
CA SER A 131 -7.51 5.95 13.77
C SER A 131 -8.52 5.28 14.67
N ALA A 132 -8.07 4.92 15.87
CA ALA A 132 -8.84 4.19 16.85
C ALA A 132 -10.22 4.83 16.99
N GLU A 133 -11.21 4.29 16.29
CA GLU A 133 -12.62 4.59 16.54
C GLU A 133 -13.04 3.71 17.72
N THR A 134 -12.31 3.84 18.83
CA THR A 134 -12.57 3.15 20.10
C THR A 134 -13.28 4.07 21.10
N ASP A 135 -14.01 5.07 20.60
CA ASP A 135 -14.82 5.97 21.44
C ASP A 135 -16.34 5.66 21.41
N ASN A 136 -16.81 4.74 20.58
CA ASN A 136 -18.23 4.36 20.55
C ASN A 136 -18.56 3.18 21.50
N VAL A 137 -17.72 2.14 21.51
CA VAL A 137 -18.07 0.88 22.19
C VAL A 137 -18.02 1.03 23.71
N THR A 138 -17.08 1.82 24.24
CA THR A 138 -16.93 2.01 25.70
C THR A 138 -18.10 2.79 26.29
N GLU A 139 -18.64 3.78 25.58
CA GLU A 139 -19.79 4.57 26.04
C GLU A 139 -21.11 3.79 25.95
N HIS A 140 -21.32 2.98 24.90
CA HIS A 140 -22.50 2.11 24.79
C HIS A 140 -22.53 0.99 25.84
N VAL A 141 -21.37 0.42 26.17
CA VAL A 141 -21.27 -0.58 27.24
C VAL A 141 -21.54 0.08 28.59
N ARG A 142 -20.98 1.27 28.87
CA ARG A 142 -21.18 2.00 30.14
C ARG A 142 -22.65 2.38 30.37
N ARG A 143 -23.35 2.91 29.35
CA ARG A 143 -24.79 3.23 29.46
C ARG A 143 -25.65 1.98 29.67
N ARG A 144 -25.31 0.85 29.05
CA ARG A 144 -26.09 -0.39 29.17
C ARG A 144 -25.91 -1.08 30.52
N SER A 145 -24.75 -0.91 31.18
CA SER A 145 -24.55 -1.36 32.55
C SER A 145 -25.33 -0.51 33.57
N GLU A 146 -25.31 0.83 33.43
CA GLU A 146 -26.03 1.73 34.34
C GLU A 146 -27.56 1.57 34.25
N SER A 147 -28.12 1.37 33.05
CA SER A 147 -29.56 1.12 32.89
C SER A 147 -29.99 -0.25 33.44
N ARG A 148 -29.13 -1.27 33.41
CA ARG A 148 -29.45 -2.60 33.95
C ARG A 148 -29.38 -2.66 35.47
N GLU A 149 -28.51 -1.87 36.10
CA GLU A 149 -28.45 -1.76 37.56
C GLU A 149 -29.67 -1.00 38.11
N ALA A 150 -30.12 0.06 37.44
CA ALA A 150 -31.33 0.78 37.82
C ALA A 150 -32.58 -0.12 37.77
N ASP A 151 -32.73 -0.93 36.73
CA ASP A 151 -33.89 -1.82 36.53
C ASP A 151 -33.92 -3.01 37.51
N ARG A 152 -32.76 -3.38 38.07
CA ARG A 152 -32.65 -4.46 39.07
C ARG A 152 -33.02 -3.99 40.48
N ALA A 153 -32.82 -2.71 40.78
CA ALA A 153 -33.14 -2.14 42.10
C ALA A 153 -34.65 -1.92 42.32
N GLU A 154 -35.47 -1.88 41.26
CA GLU A 154 -36.90 -1.56 41.35
C GLU A 154 -37.85 -2.78 41.36
N ARG A 155 -37.35 -4.02 41.34
CA ARG A 155 -38.25 -5.20 41.41
C ARG A 155 -38.71 -5.49 42.85
N PRO A 156 -40.00 -5.33 43.20
CA PRO A 156 -40.48 -5.71 44.52
C PRO A 156 -40.66 -7.23 44.61
N TYR A 157 -40.35 -7.78 45.78
CA TYR A 157 -40.53 -9.18 46.12
C TYR A 157 -42.04 -9.52 46.14
N ARG A 158 -42.53 -10.35 45.20
CA ARG A 158 -43.91 -10.85 45.23
C ARG A 158 -44.03 -11.99 46.23
N HIS A 159 -44.79 -11.76 47.29
CA HIS A 159 -45.34 -12.83 48.12
C HIS A 159 -46.45 -13.54 47.34
N GLU A 160 -46.28 -14.83 47.04
CA GLU A 160 -47.37 -15.71 46.65
C GLU A 160 -48.12 -16.13 47.91
N SER A 161 -49.34 -15.63 48.05
CA SER A 161 -50.34 -16.14 49.00
C SER A 161 -51.40 -16.83 48.17
N ASP A 162 -51.28 -18.16 48.04
CA ASP A 162 -52.30 -18.98 47.40
C ASP A 162 -53.25 -19.49 48.49
N GLY A 163 -54.53 -19.18 48.32
CA GLY A 163 -55.60 -19.51 49.25
C GLY A 163 -56.79 -20.08 48.51
N GLY A 164 -57.27 -21.22 48.98
CA GLY A 164 -58.64 -21.72 48.78
C GLY A 164 -58.72 -23.17 48.31
N PRO A 165 -59.84 -23.86 48.55
CA PRO A 165 -61.10 -23.42 49.17
C PRO A 165 -61.32 -23.90 50.62
#